data_AF-A0A2E5IDU9-F1
#
_entry.id   AF-A0A2E5IDU9-F1
#
_cell.length_a   1.000
_cell.length_b   1.000
_cell.length_c   1.000
_cell.angle_alpha   90.00
_cell.angle_beta   90.00
_cell.angle_gamma   90.00
#
_symmetry.space_group_name_H-M   'P 1'
#
loop_
_entity.id
_entity.type
_entity.pdbx_description
1 polymer ?
#
loop_
_entity_poly.entity_id
_entity_poly.type
_entity_poly.pdbx_seq_one_letter_code
_entity_poly.pdbx_strand_id
1 'polypeptide(L)'
;MSLVRENMGEMKVSMLHVDPARPMDAQNHSISEMEPPLRPLLEAWSDYLEGGEFGVSILLDLSPRLALKQRMEVESIVRDLFPDVNVMWEWLSRGGGRVDRLTIQTGGLAQENGEVRCVRLHRDGSFDVLSGKPDANDVEWLCIDPDVGEILALIDPVVVQSGLQVAYEMGADQEGEVRWVHESERRPMAVLNEELGVHCTSRAFTSVHGRVQELIKGSLDLMIVDSLASSAMRYGLSKVQIRCACDPELHTKIVTRLDSILGGTEGERGFLVDAPSGDSLILCKKIP
;
A
#
# COMPACT_ATOMS: atom_id res chain seq x y z
N MET A 1 -33.41 -1.95 19.96
CA MET A 1 -34.06 -2.52 18.77
C MET A 1 -35.54 -2.12 18.61
N SER A 2 -36.33 -1.88 19.68
CA SER A 2 -37.71 -1.32 19.50
C SER A 2 -37.71 0.09 18.91
N LEU A 3 -36.73 0.91 19.27
CA LEU A 3 -36.60 2.31 18.81
C LEU A 3 -36.39 2.48 17.29
N VAL A 4 -35.75 1.51 16.63
CA VAL A 4 -35.47 1.60 15.18
C VAL A 4 -36.75 1.28 14.39
N ARG A 5 -37.49 0.22 14.79
CA ARG A 5 -38.79 -0.10 14.18
C ARG A 5 -39.83 1.00 14.40
N GLU A 6 -39.86 1.60 15.59
CA GLU A 6 -40.78 2.71 15.89
C GLU A 6 -40.51 3.97 15.04
N ASN A 7 -39.26 4.22 14.64
CA ASN A 7 -38.87 5.42 13.90
C ASN A 7 -38.75 5.24 12.39
N MET A 8 -38.43 4.04 11.89
CA MET A 8 -38.20 3.82 10.44
C MET A 8 -39.43 3.34 9.67
N GLY A 9 -40.43 2.73 10.31
CA GLY A 9 -41.59 2.19 9.59
C GLY A 9 -41.19 1.20 8.50
N GLU A 10 -41.65 1.41 7.26
CA GLU A 10 -41.30 0.59 6.07
C GLU A 10 -40.06 1.10 5.32
N MET A 11 -39.35 2.13 5.82
CA MET A 11 -38.19 2.68 5.12
C MET A 11 -37.05 1.67 5.03
N LYS A 12 -36.46 1.58 3.84
CA LYS A 12 -35.24 0.82 3.56
C LYS A 12 -34.03 1.74 3.48
N VAL A 13 -32.89 1.23 3.92
CA VAL A 13 -31.58 1.87 3.87
C VAL A 13 -30.86 1.38 2.62
N SER A 14 -30.47 2.32 1.76
CA SER A 14 -29.76 2.00 0.52
C SER A 14 -28.32 1.56 0.74
N MET A 15 -27.68 2.00 1.83
CA MET A 15 -26.30 1.65 2.16
C MET A 15 -26.03 1.73 3.67
N LEU A 16 -25.32 0.72 4.19
CA LEU A 16 -24.79 0.73 5.56
C LEU A 16 -23.28 0.95 5.56
N HIS A 17 -22.81 2.01 6.23
CA HIS A 17 -21.39 2.25 6.49
C HIS A 17 -21.09 2.04 7.97
N VAL A 18 -20.10 1.21 8.28
CA VAL A 18 -19.69 0.88 9.64
C VAL A 18 -18.18 1.04 9.79
N ASP A 19 -17.74 1.73 10.83
CA ASP A 19 -16.34 1.80 11.27
C ASP A 19 -16.25 1.23 12.70
N PRO A 20 -16.19 -0.11 12.86
CA PRO A 20 -16.07 -0.71 14.17
C PRO A 20 -14.73 -0.36 14.83
N ALA A 21 -14.77 -0.15 16.14
CA ALA A 21 -13.58 -0.05 16.94
C ALA A 21 -12.74 -1.33 16.82
N ARG A 22 -11.43 -1.13 16.73
CA ARG A 22 -10.46 -2.18 16.42
C ARG A 22 -10.10 -2.97 17.68
N PRO A 23 -9.85 -4.29 17.59
CA PRO A 23 -9.23 -5.04 18.68
C PRO A 23 -7.89 -4.40 19.08
N MET A 24 -7.52 -4.49 20.36
CA MET A 24 -6.29 -3.86 20.87
C MET A 24 -5.01 -4.31 20.12
N ASP A 25 -4.99 -5.55 19.64
CA ASP A 25 -3.98 -6.04 18.72
C ASP A 25 -4.63 -6.79 17.53
N ALA A 26 -4.87 -6.04 16.46
CA ALA A 26 -5.52 -6.52 15.25
C ALA A 26 -4.83 -7.70 14.55
N GLN A 27 -3.57 -8.06 14.89
CA GLN A 27 -2.86 -9.18 14.27
C GLN A 27 -3.06 -10.51 15.01
N ASN A 28 -3.23 -10.47 16.34
CA ASN A 28 -3.31 -11.68 17.18
C ASN A 28 -4.69 -11.94 17.77
N HIS A 29 -5.60 -10.96 17.71
CA HIS A 29 -6.91 -11.03 18.32
C HIS A 29 -8.00 -11.44 17.32
N SER A 30 -9.10 -11.98 17.83
CA SER A 30 -10.22 -12.40 16.99
C SER A 30 -11.02 -11.19 16.49
N ILE A 31 -11.65 -11.30 15.31
CA ILE A 31 -12.62 -10.30 14.81
C ILE A 31 -13.80 -10.10 15.77
N SER A 32 -14.11 -11.12 16.58
CA SER A 32 -15.15 -11.04 17.60
C SER A 32 -14.92 -9.95 18.66
N GLU A 33 -13.70 -9.42 18.77
CA GLU A 33 -13.34 -8.32 19.66
C GLU A 33 -13.59 -6.93 19.05
N MET A 34 -14.06 -6.85 17.80
CA MET A 34 -14.50 -5.59 17.21
C MET A 34 -15.73 -5.07 17.94
N GLU A 35 -15.81 -3.75 18.13
CA GLU A 35 -16.97 -3.11 18.74
C GLU A 35 -17.63 -2.11 17.78
N PRO A 36 -18.89 -2.31 17.38
CA PRO A 36 -19.74 -3.46 17.70
C PRO A 36 -19.28 -4.74 16.98
N PRO A 37 -19.59 -5.94 17.53
CA PRO A 37 -19.33 -7.20 16.85
C PRO A 37 -20.07 -7.27 15.51
N LEU A 38 -19.35 -7.64 14.45
CA LEU A 38 -19.85 -7.55 13.06
C LEU A 38 -21.13 -8.36 12.82
N ARG A 39 -21.15 -9.65 13.20
CA ARG A 39 -22.30 -10.52 12.92
C ARG A 39 -23.60 -10.02 13.57
N PRO A 40 -23.66 -9.78 14.91
CA PRO A 40 -24.86 -9.23 15.54
C PRO A 40 -25.28 -7.88 14.97
N LEU A 41 -24.33 -7.02 14.58
CA LEU A 41 -24.64 -5.76 13.93
C LEU A 41 -25.33 -5.99 12.58
N LEU A 42 -24.72 -6.77 11.69
CA LEU A 42 -25.24 -7.01 10.35
C LEU A 42 -26.58 -7.74 10.38
N GLU A 43 -26.77 -8.70 11.28
CA GLU A 43 -28.06 -9.36 11.53
C GLU A 43 -29.14 -8.37 11.99
N ALA A 44 -28.78 -7.40 12.85
CA ALA A 44 -29.72 -6.39 13.32
C ALA A 44 -30.18 -5.43 12.20
N TRP A 45 -29.35 -5.22 11.17
CA TRP A 45 -29.64 -4.31 10.08
C TRP A 45 -30.22 -4.98 8.83
N SER A 46 -30.12 -6.31 8.69
CA SER A 46 -30.47 -7.05 7.47
C SER A 46 -31.90 -6.76 6.97
N ASP A 47 -32.88 -6.73 7.87
CA ASP A 47 -34.29 -6.44 7.56
C ASP A 47 -34.52 -5.01 7.02
N TYR A 48 -33.58 -4.08 7.22
CA TYR A 48 -33.71 -2.69 6.82
C TYR A 48 -32.90 -2.35 5.57
N LEU A 49 -32.03 -3.23 5.09
CA LEU A 49 -31.22 -2.97 3.90
C LEU A 49 -32.03 -3.19 2.62
N GLU A 50 -31.84 -2.29 1.65
CA GLU A 50 -32.32 -2.45 0.30
C GLU A 50 -31.36 -3.37 -0.48
N GLY A 51 -31.92 -4.38 -1.14
CA GLY A 51 -31.16 -5.23 -2.06
C GLY A 51 -31.22 -4.67 -3.48
N GLY A 52 -30.06 -4.49 -4.10
CA GLY A 52 -29.95 -4.16 -5.53
C GLY A 52 -29.65 -5.39 -6.39
N GLU A 53 -29.33 -5.17 -7.66
CA GLU A 53 -28.91 -6.20 -8.63
C GLU A 53 -27.73 -7.05 -8.12
N PHE A 54 -26.81 -6.43 -7.37
CA PHE A 54 -25.59 -7.05 -6.85
C PHE A 54 -25.69 -7.44 -5.36
N GLY A 55 -26.90 -7.37 -4.79
CA GLY A 55 -27.18 -7.56 -3.37
C GLY A 55 -27.15 -6.27 -2.55
N VAL A 56 -27.05 -6.39 -1.22
CA VAL A 56 -27.08 -5.24 -0.29
C VAL A 56 -25.78 -4.44 -0.33
N SER A 57 -25.87 -3.13 -0.18
CA SER A 57 -24.70 -2.25 -0.15
C SER A 57 -24.23 -1.99 1.28
N ILE A 58 -23.05 -2.51 1.60
CA ILE A 58 -22.37 -2.36 2.89
C ILE A 58 -20.94 -1.91 2.62
N LEU A 59 -20.45 -0.98 3.43
CA LEU A 59 -19.04 -0.62 3.53
C LEU A 59 -18.60 -0.80 4.97
N LEU A 60 -17.66 -1.72 5.21
CA LEU A 60 -17.02 -1.86 6.52
C LEU A 60 -15.61 -1.27 6.44
N ASP A 61 -15.33 -0.28 7.29
CA ASP A 61 -14.01 0.30 7.49
C ASP A 61 -13.24 -0.53 8.52
N LEU A 62 -12.20 -1.21 8.07
CA LEU A 62 -11.52 -2.24 8.84
C LEU A 62 -10.06 -1.85 9.08
N SER A 63 -9.45 -2.51 10.07
CA SER A 63 -8.03 -2.32 10.33
C SER A 63 -7.20 -2.80 9.13
N PRO A 64 -6.29 -1.97 8.58
CA PRO A 64 -5.39 -2.41 7.52
C PRO A 64 -4.38 -3.47 7.98
N ARG A 65 -4.36 -3.80 9.28
CA ARG A 65 -3.52 -4.84 9.88
C ARG A 65 -4.20 -6.21 9.95
N LEU A 66 -5.43 -6.35 9.45
CA LEU A 66 -6.10 -7.65 9.45
C LEU A 66 -5.33 -8.65 8.59
N ALA A 67 -4.98 -9.78 9.21
CA ALA A 67 -4.39 -10.92 8.54
C ALA A 67 -5.38 -11.53 7.51
N LEU A 68 -4.85 -12.29 6.54
CA LEU A 68 -5.68 -12.94 5.53
C LEU A 68 -6.82 -13.78 6.14
N LYS A 69 -6.51 -14.59 7.17
CA LYS A 69 -7.50 -15.42 7.87
C LYS A 69 -8.66 -14.59 8.45
N GLN A 70 -8.35 -13.43 9.01
CA GLN A 70 -9.36 -12.52 9.53
C GLN A 70 -10.18 -11.93 8.39
N ARG A 71 -9.55 -11.44 7.31
CA ARG A 71 -10.28 -10.97 6.13
C ARG A 71 -11.27 -12.02 5.59
N MET A 72 -10.83 -13.29 5.51
CA MET A 72 -11.71 -14.41 5.12
C MET A 72 -12.87 -14.64 6.11
N GLU A 73 -12.65 -14.48 7.42
CA GLU A 73 -13.71 -14.58 8.42
C GLU A 73 -14.74 -13.44 8.31
N VAL A 74 -14.29 -12.20 8.05
CA VAL A 74 -15.20 -11.08 7.76
C VAL A 74 -16.04 -11.36 6.52
N GLU A 75 -15.40 -11.79 5.43
CA GLU A 75 -16.10 -12.11 4.19
C GLU A 75 -17.09 -13.27 4.38
N SER A 76 -16.74 -14.29 5.17
CA SER A 76 -17.66 -15.37 5.54
C SER A 76 -18.88 -14.84 6.28
N ILE A 77 -18.71 -13.93 7.26
CA ILE A 77 -19.85 -13.33 7.97
C ILE A 77 -20.78 -12.60 6.99
N VAL A 78 -20.22 -11.84 6.06
CA VAL A 78 -20.99 -11.10 5.04
C VAL A 78 -21.76 -12.06 4.14
N ARG A 79 -21.09 -13.07 3.58
CA ARG A 79 -21.70 -14.02 2.64
C ARG A 79 -22.71 -14.95 3.31
N ASP A 80 -22.53 -15.27 4.60
CA ASP A 80 -23.49 -16.05 5.37
C ASP A 80 -24.82 -15.29 5.58
N LEU A 81 -24.73 -13.98 5.82
CA LEU A 81 -25.90 -13.13 6.09
C LEU A 81 -26.57 -12.61 4.82
N PHE A 82 -25.78 -12.41 3.77
CA PHE A 82 -26.22 -11.88 2.48
C PHE A 82 -25.72 -12.80 1.37
N PRO A 83 -26.41 -13.92 1.11
CA PRO A 83 -26.07 -14.83 0.01
C PRO A 83 -26.05 -14.09 -1.33
N ASP A 84 -25.16 -14.52 -2.22
CA ASP A 84 -24.99 -13.98 -3.59
C ASP A 84 -24.61 -12.48 -3.68
N VAL A 85 -24.29 -11.83 -2.55
CA VAL A 85 -23.80 -10.46 -2.58
C VAL A 85 -22.42 -10.40 -3.23
N ASN A 86 -22.23 -9.43 -4.13
CA ASN A 86 -20.90 -9.12 -4.61
C ASN A 86 -20.05 -8.58 -3.47
N VAL A 87 -18.78 -8.97 -3.44
CA VAL A 87 -17.81 -8.49 -2.46
C VAL A 87 -16.55 -8.02 -3.19
N MET A 88 -16.03 -6.88 -2.75
CA MET A 88 -14.77 -6.30 -3.21
C MET A 88 -13.99 -5.75 -2.02
N TRP A 89 -12.70 -6.08 -1.96
CA TRP A 89 -11.79 -5.48 -0.98
C TRP A 89 -11.07 -4.27 -1.58
N GLU A 90 -10.89 -3.22 -0.78
CA GLU A 90 -10.18 -2.00 -1.16
C GLU A 90 -9.09 -1.64 -0.16
N TRP A 91 -7.88 -1.39 -0.67
CA TRP A 91 -6.75 -0.84 0.08
C TRP A 91 -6.50 0.60 -0.32
N LEU A 92 -6.47 1.51 0.66
CA LEU A 92 -6.17 2.93 0.40
C LEU A 92 -4.81 3.31 0.99
N SER A 93 -4.03 4.05 0.21
CA SER A 93 -2.79 4.71 0.66
C SER A 93 -2.78 6.18 0.26
N ARG A 94 -2.17 7.01 1.12
CA ARG A 94 -1.82 8.41 0.84
C ARG A 94 -0.36 8.60 0.44
N GLY A 95 0.37 7.50 0.23
CA GLY A 95 1.80 7.51 -0.12
C GLY A 95 2.79 7.63 1.00
N GLY A 96 2.37 7.29 2.21
CA GLY A 96 3.26 7.25 3.37
C GLY A 96 4.16 6.00 3.44
N GLY A 97 4.05 5.08 2.48
CA GLY A 97 4.68 3.75 2.58
C GLY A 97 4.01 2.88 3.63
N ARG A 98 2.68 2.93 3.68
CA ARG A 98 1.80 2.08 4.49
C ARG A 98 0.40 2.12 3.90
N VAL A 99 -0.38 1.09 4.21
CA VAL A 99 -1.83 1.10 3.98
C VAL A 99 -2.48 1.96 5.06
N ASP A 100 -3.27 2.95 4.65
CA ASP A 100 -3.96 3.88 5.54
C ASP A 100 -5.36 3.36 5.91
N ARG A 101 -6.06 2.72 4.97
CA ARG A 101 -7.43 2.20 5.16
C ARG A 101 -7.60 0.85 4.45
N LEU A 102 -8.36 -0.04 5.05
CA LEU A 102 -8.82 -1.28 4.43
C LEU A 102 -10.33 -1.31 4.51
N THR A 103 -11.01 -1.47 3.39
CA THR A 103 -12.47 -1.59 3.39
C THR A 103 -12.92 -2.85 2.66
N ILE A 104 -14.04 -3.41 3.11
CA ILE A 104 -14.81 -4.39 2.34
C ILE A 104 -16.09 -3.70 1.89
N GLN A 105 -16.37 -3.82 0.59
CA GLN A 105 -17.51 -3.22 -0.08
C GLN A 105 -18.40 -4.33 -0.63
N THR A 106 -19.71 -4.12 -0.57
CA THR A 106 -20.69 -5.09 -1.07
C THR A 106 -21.77 -4.45 -1.95
N GLY A 107 -22.51 -5.28 -2.70
CA GLY A 107 -23.65 -4.80 -3.48
C GLY A 107 -23.25 -3.84 -4.58
N GLY A 108 -24.00 -2.75 -4.77
CA GLY A 108 -23.70 -1.74 -5.77
C GLY A 108 -22.33 -1.04 -5.66
N LEU A 109 -21.64 -1.20 -4.53
CA LEU A 109 -20.27 -0.70 -4.33
C LEU A 109 -19.20 -1.68 -4.87
N ALA A 110 -19.54 -2.96 -4.97
CA ALA A 110 -18.72 -4.04 -5.49
C ALA A 110 -19.33 -4.54 -6.81
N GLN A 111 -19.16 -3.77 -7.90
CA GLN A 111 -19.77 -4.13 -9.18
C GLN A 111 -19.26 -5.47 -9.73
N GLU A 112 -17.99 -5.80 -9.47
CA GLU A 112 -17.39 -7.08 -9.84
C GLU A 112 -17.08 -7.92 -8.60
N ASN A 113 -17.67 -9.11 -8.51
CA ASN A 113 -17.48 -10.01 -7.37
C ASN A 113 -16.09 -10.65 -7.40
N GLY A 114 -15.37 -10.56 -6.29
CA GLY A 114 -14.07 -11.21 -6.12
C GLY A 114 -12.89 -10.42 -6.71
N GLU A 115 -13.16 -9.26 -7.32
CA GLU A 115 -12.11 -8.29 -7.60
C GLU A 115 -11.65 -7.56 -6.33
N VAL A 116 -10.44 -7.04 -6.40
CA VAL A 116 -9.86 -6.16 -5.39
C VAL A 116 -9.40 -4.87 -6.05
N ARG A 117 -9.27 -3.82 -5.26
CA ARG A 117 -8.69 -2.57 -5.75
C ARG A 117 -7.78 -1.88 -4.75
N CYS A 118 -6.84 -1.14 -5.30
CA CYS A 118 -5.97 -0.22 -4.59
C CYS A 118 -6.32 1.20 -4.99
N VAL A 119 -6.40 2.09 -4.00
CA VAL A 119 -6.67 3.51 -4.18
C VAL A 119 -5.48 4.30 -3.67
N ARG A 120 -4.93 5.15 -4.55
CA ARG A 120 -3.94 6.15 -4.17
C ARG A 120 -4.61 7.51 -4.03
N LEU A 121 -4.75 8.00 -2.81
CA LEU A 121 -5.28 9.35 -2.52
C LEU A 121 -4.17 10.40 -2.52
N HIS A 122 -4.32 11.42 -3.35
CA HIS A 122 -3.39 12.54 -3.46
C HIS A 122 -3.76 13.69 -2.52
N ARG A 123 -2.82 14.62 -2.33
CA ARG A 123 -2.98 15.75 -1.40
C ARG A 123 -4.02 16.78 -1.86
N ASP A 124 -4.27 16.86 -3.16
CA ASP A 124 -5.27 17.72 -3.77
C ASP A 124 -6.68 17.10 -3.75
N GLY A 125 -6.82 15.88 -3.22
CA GLY A 125 -8.07 15.14 -3.17
C GLY A 125 -8.37 14.30 -4.41
N SER A 126 -7.54 14.36 -5.46
CA SER A 126 -7.62 13.43 -6.58
C SER A 126 -7.17 12.03 -6.15
N PHE A 127 -7.55 11.00 -6.91
CA PHE A 127 -7.13 9.64 -6.63
C PHE A 127 -6.93 8.83 -7.91
N ASP A 128 -6.03 7.86 -7.83
CA ASP A 128 -5.84 6.82 -8.84
C ASP A 128 -6.32 5.48 -8.29
N VAL A 129 -6.81 4.62 -9.19
CA VAL A 129 -7.30 3.28 -8.86
C VAL A 129 -6.57 2.25 -9.69
N LEU A 130 -6.14 1.18 -9.05
CA LEU A 130 -5.70 -0.05 -9.69
C LEU A 130 -6.64 -1.17 -9.24
N SER A 131 -7.33 -1.81 -10.17
CA SER A 131 -8.27 -2.90 -9.90
C SER A 131 -7.87 -4.15 -10.65
N GLY A 132 -8.31 -5.30 -10.16
CA GLY A 132 -8.19 -6.57 -10.84
C GLY A 132 -8.42 -7.73 -9.90
N LYS A 133 -8.08 -8.93 -10.37
CA LYS A 133 -8.12 -10.12 -9.54
C LYS A 133 -6.83 -10.23 -8.72
N PRO A 134 -6.92 -10.57 -7.43
CA PRO A 134 -5.73 -10.80 -6.62
C PRO A 134 -5.03 -12.07 -7.13
N ASP A 135 -3.82 -11.94 -7.64
CA ASP A 135 -3.01 -13.07 -8.11
C ASP A 135 -1.90 -13.38 -7.12
N ALA A 136 -2.30 -13.96 -5.99
CA ALA A 136 -1.45 -14.06 -4.80
C ALA A 136 -0.24 -15.02 -4.95
N ASN A 137 -0.14 -15.78 -6.05
CA ASN A 137 0.85 -16.85 -6.21
C ASN A 137 1.75 -16.73 -7.46
N ASP A 138 1.55 -15.73 -8.33
CA ASP A 138 2.22 -15.72 -9.64
C ASP A 138 3.52 -14.90 -9.69
N VAL A 139 3.84 -14.14 -8.64
CA VAL A 139 5.02 -13.27 -8.63
C VAL A 139 6.13 -13.79 -7.72
N GLU A 140 7.28 -14.09 -8.32
CA GLU A 140 8.49 -14.52 -7.61
C GLU A 140 9.25 -13.33 -7.02
N TRP A 141 9.57 -13.41 -5.72
CA TRP A 141 10.49 -12.47 -5.06
C TRP A 141 11.92 -12.96 -5.17
N LEU A 142 12.72 -12.27 -5.99
CA LEU A 142 14.08 -12.70 -6.32
C LEU A 142 15.09 -12.49 -5.18
N CYS A 143 14.83 -11.55 -4.26
CA CYS A 143 15.75 -11.21 -3.16
C CYS A 143 17.19 -10.93 -3.62
N ILE A 144 17.33 -10.28 -4.78
CA ILE A 144 18.63 -9.90 -5.38
C ILE A 144 18.87 -8.40 -5.27
N ASP A 145 20.13 -8.02 -5.09
CA ASP A 145 20.52 -6.61 -5.11
C ASP A 145 20.51 -6.09 -6.57
N PRO A 146 19.84 -4.95 -6.84
CA PRO A 146 19.90 -4.28 -8.14
C PRO A 146 21.32 -3.86 -8.53
N ASP A 147 21.64 -4.00 -9.81
CA ASP A 147 22.92 -3.58 -10.38
C ASP A 147 22.99 -2.07 -10.63
N VAL A 148 24.21 -1.52 -10.67
CA VAL A 148 24.44 -0.12 -11.04
C VAL A 148 23.94 0.15 -12.46
N GLY A 149 23.13 1.19 -12.61
CA GLY A 149 22.50 1.56 -13.88
C GLY A 149 21.06 1.07 -14.05
N GLU A 150 20.61 0.11 -13.23
CA GLU A 150 19.23 -0.36 -13.25
C GLU A 150 18.25 0.66 -12.66
N ILE A 151 16.96 0.54 -12.99
CA ILE A 151 15.91 1.41 -12.49
C ILE A 151 15.23 0.73 -11.31
N LEU A 152 15.54 1.18 -10.10
CA LEU A 152 14.92 0.69 -8.88
C LEU A 152 13.68 1.53 -8.56
N ALA A 153 12.56 0.86 -8.28
CA ALA A 153 11.30 1.44 -7.89
C ALA A 153 10.86 0.97 -6.49
N LEU A 154 10.44 1.93 -5.66
CA LEU A 154 9.72 1.67 -4.42
C LEU A 154 8.23 1.71 -4.69
N ILE A 155 7.59 0.56 -4.54
CA ILE A 155 6.17 0.37 -4.81
C ILE A 155 5.37 0.70 -3.55
N ASP A 156 4.18 1.28 -3.72
CA ASP A 156 3.25 1.49 -2.62
C ASP A 156 2.79 0.13 -2.09
N PRO A 157 2.88 -0.15 -0.77
CA PRO A 157 2.54 -1.45 -0.21
C PRO A 157 1.11 -1.89 -0.46
N VAL A 158 0.18 -0.98 -0.82
CA VAL A 158 -1.18 -1.38 -1.21
C VAL A 158 -1.17 -2.40 -2.35
N VAL A 159 -0.30 -2.24 -3.36
CA VAL A 159 -0.23 -3.12 -4.54
C VAL A 159 0.08 -4.56 -4.13
N VAL A 160 1.06 -4.74 -3.25
CA VAL A 160 1.48 -6.06 -2.78
C VAL A 160 0.46 -6.64 -1.80
N GLN A 161 -0.06 -5.83 -0.88
CA GLN A 161 -1.01 -6.31 0.12
C GLN A 161 -2.37 -6.68 -0.47
N SER A 162 -2.76 -6.07 -1.60
CA SER A 162 -3.97 -6.44 -2.34
C SER A 162 -3.75 -7.61 -3.29
N GLY A 163 -2.51 -8.00 -3.61
CA GLY A 163 -2.23 -9.02 -4.62
C GLY A 163 -2.37 -8.52 -6.07
N LEU A 164 -2.16 -7.21 -6.32
CA LEU A 164 -2.32 -6.58 -7.64
C LEU A 164 -0.98 -6.36 -8.37
N GLN A 165 0.03 -7.20 -8.11
CA GLN A 165 1.34 -7.11 -8.76
C GLN A 165 1.22 -7.26 -10.28
N VAL A 166 0.45 -8.24 -10.77
CA VAL A 166 0.21 -8.44 -12.22
C VAL A 166 -0.48 -7.22 -12.83
N ALA A 167 -1.50 -6.66 -12.16
CA ALA A 167 -2.16 -5.44 -12.62
C ALA A 167 -1.19 -4.25 -12.66
N TYR A 168 -0.26 -4.17 -11.70
CA TYR A 168 0.80 -3.16 -11.69
C TYR A 168 1.79 -3.36 -12.84
N GLU A 169 2.18 -4.59 -13.16
CA GLU A 169 3.04 -4.89 -14.31
C GLU A 169 2.39 -4.46 -15.63
N MET A 170 1.13 -4.85 -15.83
CA MET A 170 0.35 -4.44 -17.00
C MET A 170 0.19 -2.91 -17.07
N GLY A 171 -0.06 -2.26 -15.93
CA GLY A 171 -0.22 -0.82 -15.83
C GLY A 171 1.10 -0.03 -15.96
N ALA A 172 2.26 -0.69 -15.88
CA ALA A 172 3.56 -0.07 -16.10
C ALA A 172 3.86 0.07 -17.59
N ASP A 173 3.24 -0.76 -18.44
CA ASP A 173 3.30 -0.73 -19.90
C ASP A 173 4.75 -0.78 -20.43
N GLN A 174 5.54 -1.73 -19.91
CA GLN A 174 6.96 -1.90 -20.25
C GLN A 174 7.18 -3.18 -21.05
N GLU A 175 8.20 -3.19 -21.90
CA GLU A 175 8.66 -4.43 -22.51
C GLU A 175 9.36 -5.30 -21.44
N GLY A 176 8.95 -6.58 -21.36
CA GLY A 176 9.48 -7.55 -20.40
C GLY A 176 8.82 -7.49 -19.02
N GLU A 177 9.19 -8.43 -18.17
CA GLU A 177 8.62 -8.58 -16.82
C GLU A 177 9.32 -7.65 -15.82
N VAL A 178 8.55 -7.13 -14.86
CA VAL A 178 9.10 -6.39 -13.72
C VAL A 178 9.73 -7.39 -12.75
N ARG A 179 10.96 -7.12 -12.32
CA ARG A 179 11.63 -7.99 -11.36
C ARG A 179 11.35 -7.53 -9.93
N TRP A 180 10.58 -8.31 -9.18
CA TRP A 180 10.29 -8.02 -7.79
C TRP A 180 11.46 -8.50 -6.91
N VAL A 181 12.16 -7.55 -6.29
CA VAL A 181 13.46 -7.84 -5.66
C VAL A 181 13.41 -7.81 -4.14
N HIS A 182 12.40 -7.19 -3.52
CA HIS A 182 12.29 -7.17 -2.06
C HIS A 182 10.86 -7.06 -1.59
N GLU A 183 10.42 -8.09 -0.86
CA GLU A 183 9.14 -8.09 -0.16
C GLU A 183 9.26 -7.30 1.14
N SER A 184 8.38 -6.30 1.33
CA SER A 184 8.39 -5.45 2.52
C SER A 184 7.00 -4.89 2.79
N GLU A 185 6.59 -4.84 4.05
CA GLU A 185 5.30 -4.25 4.46
C GLU A 185 5.20 -2.75 4.17
N ARG A 186 6.34 -2.06 4.03
CA ARG A 186 6.40 -0.60 3.90
C ARG A 186 7.00 -0.12 2.59
N ARG A 187 7.98 -0.85 2.06
CA ARG A 187 8.76 -0.46 0.89
C ARG A 187 9.06 -1.66 0.00
N PRO A 188 8.04 -2.32 -0.57
CA PRO A 188 8.30 -3.31 -1.61
C PRO A 188 9.15 -2.69 -2.72
N MET A 189 10.09 -3.45 -3.25
CA MET A 189 11.00 -2.98 -4.29
C MET A 189 10.90 -3.83 -5.54
N ALA A 190 10.98 -3.16 -6.69
CA ALA A 190 11.02 -3.78 -7.99
C ALA A 190 12.06 -3.09 -8.88
N VAL A 191 12.72 -3.87 -9.73
CA VAL A 191 13.55 -3.35 -10.81
C VAL A 191 12.72 -3.28 -12.08
N LEU A 192 12.64 -2.08 -12.65
CA LEU A 192 11.91 -1.77 -13.87
C LEU A 192 12.82 -1.90 -15.09
N ASN A 193 12.24 -2.27 -16.23
CA ASN A 193 12.99 -2.37 -17.49
C ASN A 193 13.20 -0.98 -18.11
N GLU A 194 12.25 -0.08 -17.89
CA GLU A 194 12.27 1.29 -18.44
C GLU A 194 11.83 2.33 -17.41
N GLU A 195 11.89 3.62 -17.78
CA GLU A 195 11.33 4.70 -16.97
C GLU A 195 9.80 4.68 -17.07
N LEU A 196 9.09 4.82 -15.95
CA LEU A 196 7.62 4.84 -15.98
C LEU A 196 7.12 6.10 -16.68
N GLY A 197 6.31 5.90 -17.73
CA GLY A 197 5.63 6.97 -18.43
C GLY A 197 4.78 7.84 -17.48
N VAL A 198 4.64 9.12 -17.82
CA VAL A 198 3.89 10.10 -16.99
C VAL A 198 2.41 9.72 -16.82
N HIS A 199 1.85 8.98 -17.77
CA HIS A 199 0.43 8.63 -17.83
C HIS A 199 0.15 7.14 -17.56
N CYS A 200 1.17 6.34 -17.19
CA CYS A 200 0.93 4.94 -16.87
C CYS A 200 0.28 4.80 -15.48
N THR A 201 -0.67 3.88 -15.34
CA THR A 201 -1.45 3.71 -14.10
C THR A 201 -0.55 3.38 -12.92
N SER A 202 0.49 2.59 -13.15
CA SER A 202 1.42 2.13 -12.11
C SER A 202 2.25 3.25 -11.50
N ARG A 203 2.43 4.36 -12.23
CA ARG A 203 3.15 5.55 -11.75
C ARG A 203 2.60 6.09 -10.43
N ALA A 204 1.27 6.10 -10.27
CA ALA A 204 0.62 6.58 -9.06
C ALA A 204 0.93 5.71 -7.84
N PHE A 205 1.14 4.41 -8.08
CA PHE A 205 1.48 3.42 -7.08
C PHE A 205 3.00 3.23 -6.92
N THR A 206 3.82 4.03 -7.60
CA THR A 206 5.27 4.09 -7.39
C THR A 206 5.63 5.29 -6.53
N SER A 207 6.02 5.06 -5.28
CA SER A 207 6.36 6.15 -4.36
C SER A 207 7.59 6.95 -4.81
N VAL A 208 8.58 6.25 -5.35
CA VAL A 208 9.77 6.82 -5.98
C VAL A 208 10.42 5.75 -6.86
N HIS A 209 11.02 6.13 -7.98
CA HIS A 209 11.97 5.28 -8.69
C HIS A 209 13.15 6.12 -9.17
N GLY A 210 14.22 5.44 -9.54
CA GLY A 210 15.42 6.09 -10.02
C GLY A 210 16.51 5.12 -10.41
N ARG A 211 17.55 5.65 -11.05
CA ARG A 211 18.67 4.88 -11.55
C ARG A 211 19.69 4.63 -10.44
N VAL A 212 20.02 3.38 -10.19
CA VAL A 212 21.04 2.97 -9.20
C VAL A 212 22.40 3.56 -9.60
N GLN A 213 23.03 4.27 -8.67
CA GLN A 213 24.33 4.93 -8.87
C GLN A 213 25.46 4.18 -8.18
N GLU A 214 25.23 3.70 -6.95
CA GLU A 214 26.24 3.05 -6.13
C GLU A 214 25.62 2.11 -5.11
N LEU A 215 26.28 0.97 -4.88
CA LEU A 215 26.06 0.08 -3.74
C LEU A 215 27.11 0.38 -2.67
N ILE A 216 26.65 0.81 -1.50
CA ILE A 216 27.49 1.20 -0.36
C ILE A 216 27.42 0.09 0.69
N LYS A 217 28.54 -0.55 0.99
CA LYS A 217 28.58 -1.64 1.98
C LYS A 217 28.29 -1.14 3.39
N GLY A 218 27.53 -1.93 4.15
CA GLY A 218 27.17 -1.65 5.54
C GLY A 218 25.73 -1.15 5.69
N SER A 219 25.40 -0.72 6.90
CA SER A 219 24.07 -0.21 7.27
C SER A 219 24.11 1.28 7.58
N LEU A 220 22.94 1.90 7.65
CA LEU A 220 22.83 3.34 7.86
C LEU A 220 23.18 3.75 9.30
N ASP A 221 24.33 4.42 9.46
CA ASP A 221 24.79 5.00 10.73
C ASP A 221 25.42 6.39 10.55
N LEU A 222 25.88 7.00 11.66
CA LEU A 222 26.52 8.32 11.64
C LEU A 222 27.93 8.32 11.04
N MET A 223 28.62 7.18 10.99
CA MET A 223 29.98 7.08 10.47
C MET A 223 30.01 7.12 8.95
N ILE A 224 28.97 6.60 8.29
CA ILE A 224 28.90 6.58 6.83
C ILE A 224 28.38 7.87 6.21
N VAL A 225 27.95 8.87 7.00
CA VAL A 225 27.30 10.08 6.45
C VAL A 225 28.22 10.88 5.54
N ASP A 226 29.49 11.03 5.92
CA ASP A 226 30.43 11.83 5.13
C ASP A 226 30.83 11.11 3.83
N SER A 227 30.96 9.78 3.85
CA SER A 227 31.19 8.98 2.64
C SER A 227 29.96 8.96 1.72
N LEU A 228 28.76 8.85 2.29
CA LEU A 228 27.50 8.97 1.57
C LEU A 228 27.35 10.35 0.92
N ALA A 229 27.67 11.43 1.63
CA ALA A 229 27.62 12.78 1.06
C ALA A 229 28.62 12.94 -0.10
N SER A 230 29.83 12.39 0.06
CA SER A 230 30.85 12.39 -0.99
C SER A 230 30.41 11.59 -2.22
N SER A 231 29.76 10.44 -2.01
CA SER A 231 29.12 9.66 -3.07
C SER A 231 28.02 10.48 -3.78
N ALA A 232 27.09 11.04 -3.02
CA ALA A 232 26.01 11.86 -3.54
C ALA A 232 26.52 13.03 -4.41
N MET A 233 27.53 13.77 -3.93
CA MET A 233 28.16 14.86 -4.70
C MET A 233 28.81 14.36 -6.00
N ARG A 234 29.47 13.20 -5.97
CA ARG A 234 30.10 12.59 -7.15
C ARG A 234 29.08 12.30 -8.26
N TYR A 235 27.86 11.91 -7.88
CA TYR A 235 26.76 11.65 -8.80
C TYR A 235 25.86 12.88 -9.05
N GLY A 236 26.31 14.07 -8.62
CA GLY A 236 25.61 15.33 -8.85
C GLY A 236 24.29 15.46 -8.09
N LEU A 237 24.17 14.84 -6.91
CA LEU A 237 22.99 14.91 -6.06
C LEU A 237 23.14 16.05 -5.05
N SER A 238 22.14 16.93 -4.98
CA SER A 238 22.03 18.01 -4.00
C SER A 238 21.16 17.64 -2.80
N LYS A 239 20.38 16.56 -2.91
CA LYS A 239 19.51 16.09 -1.85
C LYS A 239 19.27 14.60 -1.96
N VAL A 240 19.34 13.88 -0.84
CA VAL A 240 19.10 12.44 -0.78
C VAL A 240 17.98 12.14 0.22
N GLN A 241 16.90 11.52 -0.25
CA GLN A 241 15.83 11.03 0.64
C GLN A 241 16.22 9.70 1.27
N ILE A 242 16.33 9.65 2.59
CA ILE A 242 16.65 8.43 3.32
C ILE A 242 15.38 7.58 3.50
N ARG A 243 15.37 6.38 2.92
CA ARG A 243 14.28 5.39 3.00
C ARG A 243 14.69 4.09 3.69
N CYS A 244 15.87 4.05 4.30
CA CYS A 244 16.38 2.90 5.05
C CYS A 244 15.66 2.65 6.39
N ALA A 245 15.77 1.44 6.90
CA ALA A 245 15.43 1.07 8.27
C ALA A 245 16.43 1.71 9.23
N CYS A 246 15.94 2.60 10.09
CA CYS A 246 16.77 3.35 11.03
C CYS A 246 15.92 3.78 12.22
N ASP A 247 16.53 3.85 13.40
CA ASP A 247 15.91 4.43 14.59
C ASP A 247 15.49 5.90 14.30
N PRO A 248 14.31 6.37 14.74
CA PRO A 248 13.84 7.72 14.43
C PRO A 248 14.77 8.86 14.88
N GLU A 249 15.45 8.72 16.02
CA GLU A 249 16.38 9.73 16.50
C GLU A 249 17.65 9.75 15.65
N LEU A 250 18.15 8.55 15.31
CA LEU A 250 19.31 8.39 14.44
C LEU A 250 19.02 8.93 13.03
N HIS A 251 17.85 8.61 12.47
CA HIS A 251 17.40 9.07 11.16
C HIS A 251 17.42 10.60 11.08
N THR A 252 16.87 11.28 12.09
CA THR A 252 16.82 12.75 12.15
C THR A 252 18.22 13.37 12.15
N LYS A 253 19.15 12.81 12.93
CA LYS A 253 20.55 13.28 12.98
C LYS A 253 21.26 13.08 11.64
N ILE A 254 21.08 11.92 11.01
CA ILE A 254 21.69 11.59 9.71
C ILE A 254 21.17 12.54 8.62
N VAL A 255 19.85 12.71 8.52
CA VAL A 255 19.25 13.61 7.52
C VAL A 255 19.73 15.05 7.71
N THR A 256 19.75 15.54 8.95
CA THR A 256 20.19 16.92 9.24
C THR A 256 21.65 17.14 8.84
N ARG A 257 22.54 16.19 9.17
CA ARG A 257 23.95 16.27 8.80
C ARG A 257 24.13 16.19 7.28
N LEU A 258 23.43 15.28 6.61
CA LEU A 258 23.51 15.10 5.16
C LEU A 258 23.00 16.35 4.43
N ASP A 259 21.86 16.91 4.84
CA ASP A 259 21.31 18.15 4.29
C ASP A 259 22.25 19.34 4.54
N SER A 260 22.95 19.39 5.68
CA SER A 260 23.95 20.43 5.95
C SER A 260 25.17 20.35 5.03
N ILE A 261 25.57 19.14 4.62
CA ILE A 261 26.74 18.95 3.73
C ILE A 261 26.34 19.21 2.27
N LEU A 262 25.15 18.73 1.86
CA LEU A 262 24.66 18.86 0.49
C LEU A 262 23.98 20.21 0.20
N GLY A 263 23.50 20.94 1.21
CA GLY A 263 22.68 22.14 1.02
C GLY A 263 23.35 23.31 0.29
N GLY A 264 24.68 23.26 0.12
CA GLY A 264 25.44 24.23 -0.67
C GLY A 264 25.66 23.83 -2.14
N THR A 265 25.17 22.68 -2.59
CA THR A 265 25.40 22.18 -3.96
C THR A 265 24.15 22.29 -4.83
N GLU A 266 24.34 22.71 -6.08
CA GLU A 266 23.32 22.53 -7.11
C GLU A 266 23.40 21.10 -7.65
N GLY A 267 22.25 20.48 -7.90
CA GLY A 267 22.20 19.10 -8.33
C GLY A 267 20.81 18.51 -8.28
N GLU A 268 20.72 17.24 -8.65
CA GLU A 268 19.47 16.50 -8.71
C GLU A 268 19.10 15.86 -7.37
N ARG A 269 17.90 15.28 -7.30
CA ARG A 269 17.41 14.58 -6.12
C ARG A 269 17.74 13.09 -6.24
N GLY A 270 18.12 12.48 -5.13
CA GLY A 270 18.29 11.04 -5.02
C GLY A 270 17.51 10.45 -3.85
N PHE A 271 17.61 9.14 -3.69
CA PHE A 271 17.10 8.42 -2.53
C PHE A 271 18.04 7.27 -2.18
N LEU A 272 18.05 6.92 -0.90
CA LEU A 272 18.85 5.84 -0.33
C LEU A 272 17.91 4.79 0.25
N VAL A 273 18.11 3.53 -0.08
CA VAL A 273 17.34 2.39 0.43
C VAL A 273 18.27 1.31 0.94
N ASP A 274 17.77 0.42 1.80
CA ASP A 274 18.48 -0.80 2.13
C ASP A 274 18.49 -1.73 0.91
N ALA A 275 19.60 -2.42 0.71
CA ALA A 275 19.68 -3.47 -0.29
C ALA A 275 18.84 -4.68 0.14
N PRO A 276 18.20 -5.41 -0.79
CA PRO A 276 17.46 -6.64 -0.47
C PRO A 276 18.27 -7.67 0.33
N SER A 277 19.59 -7.75 0.12
CA SER A 277 20.51 -8.61 0.87
C SER A 277 20.66 -8.23 2.36
N GLY A 278 20.37 -6.98 2.73
CA GLY A 278 20.48 -6.46 4.10
C GLY A 278 21.88 -5.97 4.51
N ASP A 279 22.91 -6.21 3.70
CA ASP A 279 24.31 -5.90 4.05
C ASP A 279 24.86 -4.63 3.36
N SER A 280 24.02 -3.92 2.60
CA SER A 280 24.40 -2.75 1.82
C SER A 280 23.26 -1.75 1.70
N LEU A 281 23.60 -0.55 1.27
CA LEU A 281 22.69 0.53 0.93
C LEU A 281 22.80 0.83 -0.56
N ILE A 282 21.68 1.20 -1.18
CA ILE A 282 21.62 1.53 -2.60
C ILE A 282 21.33 3.01 -2.74
N LEU A 283 22.28 3.75 -3.32
CA LEU A 283 22.10 5.14 -3.67
C LEU A 283 21.54 5.24 -5.09
N CYS A 284 20.36 5.85 -5.22
CA CYS A 284 19.69 6.05 -6.50
C CYS A 284 19.57 7.54 -6.83
N LYS A 285 19.73 7.87 -8.11
CA LYS A 285 19.38 9.17 -8.69
C LYS A 285 17.93 9.13 -9.13
N LYS A 286 17.09 10.00 -8.56
CA LYS A 286 15.64 9.99 -8.79
C LYS A 286 15.33 10.39 -10.23
N ILE A 287 14.43 9.65 -10.86
CA ILE A 287 13.89 9.99 -12.18
C ILE A 287 12.63 10.84 -11.99
N PRO A 288 12.46 11.96 -12.74
CA PRO A 288 11.33 12.88 -12.58
C PRO A 288 9.97 12.23 -12.70
#